data_AF-A0A946VLJ0-F1
#
_entry.id   AF-A0A946VLJ0-F1
#
_cell.length_a   1.000
_cell.length_b   1.000
_cell.length_c   1.000
_cell.angle_alpha   90.00
_cell.angle_beta   90.00
_cell.angle_gamma   90.00
#
_symmetry.space_group_name_H-M   'P 1'
#
loop_
_entity.id
_entity.type
_entity.pdbx_description
1 polymer ?
#
loop_
_entity_poly.entity_id
_entity_poly.type
_entity_poly.pdbx_seq_one_letter_code
_entity_poly.pdbx_strand_id
1 'polypeptide(L)'
;MKILTTSLVMLAVAGFSQAGLADDSGLDDRGDRIERRLDHKGDRIDRNLDRRGDRIDANLDRQSRRADRRGHERVADRLDRKGDRIDNKLDRRGDTIDRRLDRKGRRINRRLDQ
;
A
#
# COMPACT_ATOMS: atom_id res chain seq x y z
N MET A 1 -17.08 63.50 -51.91
CA MET A 1 -16.46 62.30 -52.50
C MET A 1 -15.12 62.02 -51.83
N LYS A 2 -15.04 60.91 -51.08
CA LYS A 2 -13.89 59.98 -50.87
C LYS A 2 -14.07 59.21 -49.54
N ILE A 3 -14.81 58.09 -49.64
CA ILE A 3 -14.53 56.72 -49.18
C ILE A 3 -13.75 56.60 -47.84
N LEU A 4 -14.37 56.22 -46.71
CA LEU A 4 -14.52 54.84 -46.17
C LEU A 4 -13.18 54.09 -45.96
N THR A 5 -12.81 53.79 -44.70
CA THR A 5 -12.24 52.50 -44.21
C THR A 5 -11.81 52.62 -42.72
N THR A 6 -12.61 52.08 -41.79
CA THR A 6 -12.41 50.82 -41.02
C THR A 6 -11.58 50.93 -39.73
N SER A 7 -12.33 50.78 -38.63
CA SER A 7 -12.03 50.40 -37.24
C SER A 7 -10.75 49.61 -36.94
N LEU A 8 -10.16 49.86 -35.76
CA LEU A 8 -9.76 48.78 -34.86
C LEU A 8 -9.71 49.26 -33.39
N VAL A 9 -10.72 48.88 -32.62
CA VAL A 9 -10.71 48.92 -31.16
C VAL A 9 -9.84 47.74 -30.71
N MET A 10 -8.64 48.02 -30.19
CA MET A 10 -7.82 47.02 -29.50
C MET A 10 -8.34 46.88 -28.07
N LEU A 11 -9.29 45.95 -27.92
CA LEU A 11 -9.85 45.49 -26.65
C LEU A 11 -8.75 44.79 -25.83
N ALA A 12 -8.54 45.24 -24.60
CA ALA A 12 -7.66 44.58 -23.65
C ALA A 12 -8.20 43.19 -23.30
N VAL A 13 -7.51 42.14 -23.74
CA VAL A 13 -7.75 40.77 -23.27
C VAL A 13 -6.78 40.50 -22.12
N ALA A 14 -7.21 40.85 -20.90
CA ALA A 14 -6.72 40.21 -19.69
C ALA A 14 -7.24 38.77 -19.68
N GLY A 15 -6.55 37.88 -20.40
CA GLY A 15 -6.98 36.50 -20.56
C GLY A 15 -5.80 35.56 -20.52
N PHE A 16 -5.39 35.15 -19.32
CA PHE A 16 -5.04 33.75 -18.98
C PHE A 16 -4.65 33.62 -17.50
N SER A 17 -5.62 33.57 -16.58
CA SER A 17 -5.33 33.23 -15.18
C SER A 17 -6.49 32.49 -14.52
N GLN A 18 -7.09 31.52 -15.21
CA GLN A 18 -8.14 30.69 -14.61
C GLN A 18 -8.14 29.27 -15.19
N ALA A 19 -6.98 28.62 -15.21
CA ALA A 19 -6.85 27.21 -15.53
C ALA A 19 -6.09 26.40 -14.45
N GLY A 20 -5.59 27.04 -13.38
CA GLY A 20 -4.75 26.38 -12.37
C GLY A 20 -5.46 25.90 -11.10
N LEU A 21 -6.72 26.28 -10.86
CA LEU A 21 -7.39 26.02 -9.56
C LEU A 21 -8.31 24.79 -9.56
N ALA A 22 -8.67 24.25 -10.73
CA ALA A 22 -9.54 23.08 -10.82
C ALA A 22 -8.75 21.76 -10.94
N ASP A 23 -7.54 21.80 -11.49
CA ASP A 23 -6.72 20.61 -11.76
C ASP A 23 -6.07 20.05 -10.49
N ASP A 24 -5.67 20.92 -9.56
CA ASP A 24 -5.04 20.58 -8.27
C ASP A 24 -5.97 19.75 -7.37
N SER A 25 -7.22 20.20 -7.19
CA SER A 25 -8.21 19.52 -6.33
C SER A 25 -8.58 18.09 -6.80
N GLY A 26 -8.56 17.84 -8.11
CA GLY A 26 -8.88 16.53 -8.68
C GLY A 26 -7.74 15.52 -8.58
N LEU A 27 -6.49 16.00 -8.58
CA LEU A 27 -5.30 15.17 -8.38
C LEU A 27 -5.16 14.77 -6.92
N ASP A 28 -5.44 15.68 -5.99
CA ASP A 28 -5.47 15.42 -4.54
C ASP A 28 -6.49 14.33 -4.19
N ASP A 29 -7.75 14.48 -4.62
CA ASP A 29 -8.82 13.50 -4.38
C ASP A 29 -8.47 12.09 -4.91
N ARG A 30 -7.72 12.05 -6.02
CA ARG A 30 -7.27 10.81 -6.64
C ARG A 30 -6.11 10.18 -5.86
N GLY A 31 -5.15 10.99 -5.39
CA GLY A 31 -4.04 10.56 -4.54
C GLY A 31 -4.55 9.93 -3.26
N ASP A 32 -5.42 10.65 -2.57
CA ASP A 32 -6.15 10.24 -1.38
C ASP A 32 -6.84 8.88 -1.52
N ARG A 33 -7.58 8.70 -2.63
CA ARG A 33 -8.28 7.44 -2.89
C ARG A 33 -7.30 6.30 -3.11
N ILE A 34 -6.14 6.56 -3.72
CA ILE A 34 -5.14 5.53 -3.98
C ILE A 34 -4.41 5.15 -2.69
N GLU A 35 -4.06 6.12 -1.85
CA GLU A 35 -3.44 5.90 -0.55
C GLU A 35 -4.32 5.01 0.33
N ARG A 36 -5.59 5.41 0.52
CA ARG A 36 -6.57 4.58 1.26
C ARG A 36 -6.66 3.15 0.74
N ARG A 37 -6.58 2.94 -0.58
CA ARG A 37 -6.61 1.59 -1.18
C ARG A 37 -5.33 0.80 -0.92
N LEU A 38 -4.17 1.45 -0.83
CA LEU A 38 -2.91 0.78 -0.48
C LEU A 38 -2.89 0.40 0.99
N ASP A 39 -3.35 1.27 1.88
CA ASP A 39 -3.45 1.00 3.32
C ASP A 39 -4.39 -0.15 3.61
N HIS A 40 -5.62 -0.11 3.06
CA HIS A 40 -6.58 -1.20 3.20
C HIS A 40 -6.05 -2.53 2.67
N LYS A 41 -5.19 -2.46 1.65
CA LYS A 41 -4.52 -3.64 1.11
C LYS A 41 -3.43 -4.15 2.05
N GLY A 42 -2.64 -3.25 2.66
CA GLY A 42 -1.68 -3.57 3.72
C GLY A 42 -2.36 -4.28 4.87
N ASP A 43 -3.36 -3.65 5.49
CA ASP A 43 -4.11 -4.21 6.62
C ASP A 43 -4.71 -5.60 6.32
N ARG A 44 -5.19 -5.79 5.08
CA ARG A 44 -5.76 -7.09 4.68
C ARG A 44 -4.69 -8.17 4.58
N ILE A 45 -3.49 -7.81 4.13
CA ILE A 45 -2.36 -8.73 4.07
C ILE A 45 -1.87 -9.05 5.47
N ASP A 46 -1.71 -8.06 6.34
CA ASP A 46 -1.22 -8.27 7.72
C ASP A 46 -2.15 -9.22 8.47
N ARG A 47 -3.45 -8.92 8.48
CA ARG A 47 -4.46 -9.82 9.06
C ARG A 47 -4.49 -11.22 8.41
N ASN A 48 -3.98 -11.40 7.19
CA ASN A 48 -3.85 -12.72 6.59
C ASN A 48 -2.61 -13.46 7.10
N LEU A 49 -1.50 -12.74 7.23
CA LEU A 49 -0.25 -13.26 7.77
C LEU A 49 -0.41 -13.65 9.24
N ASP A 50 -1.04 -12.80 10.07
CA ASP A 50 -1.30 -13.08 11.48
C ASP A 50 -2.14 -14.34 11.66
N ARG A 51 -3.32 -14.39 11.01
CA ARG A 51 -4.19 -15.56 11.05
C ARG A 51 -3.51 -16.83 10.53
N ARG A 52 -2.52 -16.68 9.65
CA ARG A 52 -1.74 -17.81 9.16
C ARG A 52 -0.70 -18.25 10.19
N GLY A 53 -0.03 -17.32 10.86
CA GLY A 53 0.84 -17.57 12.02
C GLY A 53 0.08 -18.33 13.10
N ASP A 54 -1.02 -17.77 13.59
CA ASP A 54 -1.86 -18.37 14.64
C ASP A 54 -2.25 -19.83 14.35
N ARG A 55 -2.62 -20.12 13.08
CA ARG A 55 -3.01 -21.48 12.67
C ARG A 55 -1.83 -22.44 12.66
N ILE A 56 -0.64 -21.96 12.31
CA ILE A 56 0.57 -22.77 12.30
C ILE A 56 0.99 -23.05 13.74
N ASP A 57 0.98 -22.03 14.59
CA ASP A 57 1.35 -22.16 16.01
C ASP A 57 0.42 -23.13 16.73
N ALA A 58 -0.90 -22.96 16.57
CA ALA A 58 -1.88 -23.88 17.16
C ALA A 58 -1.70 -25.34 16.69
N ASN A 59 -1.21 -25.54 15.46
CA ASN A 59 -0.91 -26.88 14.94
C ASN A 59 0.38 -27.43 15.55
N LEU A 60 1.45 -26.64 15.57
CA LEU A 60 2.74 -27.03 16.13
C LEU A 60 2.63 -27.32 17.62
N ASP A 61 1.96 -26.47 18.39
CA ASP A 61 1.64 -26.68 19.81
C ASP A 61 0.94 -28.03 20.04
N ARG A 62 -0.07 -28.33 19.22
CA ARG A 62 -0.79 -29.60 19.32
C ARG A 62 0.10 -30.79 19.02
N GLN A 63 1.02 -30.66 18.06
CA GLN A 63 1.99 -31.70 17.73
C GLN A 63 3.03 -31.86 18.84
N SER A 64 3.53 -30.75 19.39
CA SER A 64 4.53 -30.70 20.45
C SER A 64 3.99 -31.38 21.72
N ARG A 65 2.80 -30.97 22.19
CA ARG A 65 2.11 -31.61 23.33
C ARG A 65 1.82 -33.10 23.11
N ARG A 66 1.58 -33.54 21.86
CA ARG A 66 1.39 -34.97 21.55
C ARG A 66 2.71 -35.75 21.60
N ALA A 67 3.82 -35.13 21.20
CA ALA A 67 5.15 -35.70 21.30
C ALA A 67 5.57 -35.84 22.77
N ASP A 68 5.37 -34.80 23.58
CA ASP A 68 5.71 -34.80 25.01
C ASP A 68 4.99 -35.90 25.77
N ARG A 69 3.67 -36.05 25.57
CA ARG A 69 2.89 -37.13 26.20
C ARG A 69 3.36 -38.53 25.85
N ARG A 70 4.12 -38.69 24.75
CA ARG A 70 4.71 -39.95 24.30
C ARG A 70 6.18 -40.09 24.70
N GLY A 71 6.71 -39.14 25.48
CA GLY A 71 8.12 -39.12 25.89
C GLY A 71 9.08 -38.75 24.76
N HIS A 72 8.61 -38.07 23.72
CA HIS A 72 9.43 -37.67 22.56
C HIS A 72 9.89 -36.22 22.65
N GLU A 73 10.59 -35.85 23.73
CA GLU A 73 11.08 -34.47 23.96
C GLU A 73 11.87 -33.92 22.78
N ARG A 74 12.77 -34.70 22.16
CA ARG A 74 13.54 -34.26 20.98
C ARG A 74 12.66 -33.87 19.78
N VAL A 75 11.47 -34.45 19.68
CA VAL A 75 10.52 -34.14 18.61
C VAL A 75 9.78 -32.84 18.93
N ALA A 76 9.36 -32.63 20.18
CA ALA A 76 8.78 -31.37 20.65
C ALA A 76 9.74 -30.20 20.41
N ASP A 77 10.98 -30.35 20.86
CA ASP A 77 12.12 -29.45 20.61
C ASP A 77 12.32 -29.08 19.13
N ARG A 78 12.09 -30.05 18.23
CA ARG A 78 12.23 -29.83 16.78
C ARG A 78 11.02 -29.10 16.21
N LEU A 79 9.83 -29.31 16.77
CA LEU A 79 8.61 -28.62 16.37
C LEU A 79 8.62 -27.17 16.82
N ASP A 80 9.13 -26.88 18.01
CA ASP A 80 9.26 -25.51 18.53
C ASP A 80 10.23 -24.71 17.67
N ARG A 81 11.44 -25.23 17.42
CA ARG A 81 12.41 -24.61 16.48
C ARG A 81 11.87 -24.46 15.07
N LYS A 82 10.90 -25.28 14.67
CA LYS A 82 10.22 -25.15 13.37
C LYS A 82 9.21 -24.02 13.39
N GLY A 83 8.51 -23.79 14.51
CA GLY A 83 7.67 -22.61 14.75
C GLY A 83 8.46 -21.34 14.57
N ASP A 84 9.55 -21.18 15.33
CA ASP A 84 10.41 -20.00 15.25
C ASP A 84 10.87 -19.69 13.81
N ARG A 85 11.23 -20.73 13.05
CA ARG A 85 11.66 -20.57 11.65
C ARG A 85 10.54 -20.11 10.73
N ILE A 86 9.30 -20.53 11.00
CA ILE A 86 8.14 -20.12 10.24
C ILE A 86 7.79 -18.67 10.58
N ASP A 87 7.81 -18.29 11.85
CA ASP A 87 7.51 -16.92 12.30
C ASP A 87 8.48 -15.93 11.67
N ASN A 88 9.77 -16.20 11.80
CA ASN A 88 10.83 -15.42 11.14
C ASN A 88 10.63 -15.31 9.61
N LYS A 89 10.01 -16.31 8.97
CA LYS A 89 9.72 -16.29 7.53
C LYS A 89 8.47 -15.47 7.22
N LEU A 90 7.47 -15.49 8.08
CA LEU A 90 6.26 -14.68 7.96
C LEU A 90 6.59 -13.21 8.17
N ASP A 91 7.39 -12.86 9.18
CA ASP A 91 7.83 -11.49 9.45
C ASP A 91 8.57 -10.88 8.25
N ARG A 92 9.61 -11.56 7.77
CA ARG A 92 10.36 -11.12 6.57
C ARG A 92 9.47 -10.97 5.34
N ARG A 93 8.39 -11.75 5.28
CA ARG A 93 7.41 -11.66 4.18
C ARG A 93 6.54 -10.42 4.36
N GLY A 94 6.10 -10.11 5.57
CA GLY A 94 5.45 -8.83 5.93
C GLY A 94 6.31 -7.65 5.49
N ASP A 95 7.54 -7.57 5.99
CA ASP A 95 8.50 -6.49 5.66
C ASP A 95 8.72 -6.32 4.14
N THR A 96 8.70 -7.43 3.41
CA THR A 96 8.89 -7.41 1.95
C THR A 96 7.66 -6.84 1.26
N ILE A 97 6.46 -7.12 1.77
CA ILE A 97 5.22 -6.60 1.24
C ILE A 97 5.10 -5.11 1.54
N ASP A 98 5.41 -4.69 2.76
CA ASP A 98 5.34 -3.28 3.18
C ASP A 98 6.24 -2.41 2.30
N ARG A 99 7.51 -2.81 2.16
CA ARG A 99 8.45 -2.13 1.26
C ARG A 99 7.95 -2.07 -0.18
N ARG A 100 7.19 -3.06 -0.65
CA ARG A 100 6.60 -3.05 -2.01
C ARG A 100 5.40 -2.11 -2.09
N LEU A 101 4.57 -2.03 -1.06
CA LEU A 101 3.44 -1.11 -0.99
C LEU A 101 3.95 0.33 -0.91
N ASP A 102 4.95 0.61 -0.07
CA ASP A 102 5.55 1.94 0.04
C ASP A 102 6.17 2.42 -1.29
N ARG A 103 6.96 1.54 -1.94
CA ARG A 103 7.53 1.86 -3.26
C ARG A 103 6.45 2.14 -4.29
N LYS A 104 5.32 1.43 -4.19
CA LYS A 104 4.18 1.65 -5.07
C LYS A 104 3.51 2.99 -4.77
N GLY A 105 3.28 3.33 -3.51
CA GLY A 105 2.77 4.64 -3.08
C GLY A 105 3.65 5.78 -3.61
N ARG A 106 4.95 5.74 -3.31
CA ARG A 106 5.93 6.74 -3.81
C ARG A 106 5.99 6.86 -5.34
N ARG A 107 5.74 5.77 -6.09
CA ARG A 107 5.68 5.83 -7.56
C ARG A 107 4.40 6.51 -8.04
N ILE A 108 3.31 6.38 -7.30
CA ILE A 108 2.04 7.00 -7.64
C ILE A 108 2.07 8.48 -7.29
N ASN A 109 2.55 8.86 -6.11
CA ASN A 109 2.65 10.28 -5.71
C ASN A 109 3.47 11.07 -6.74
N ARG A 110 4.65 10.58 -7.12
CA ARG A 110 5.47 11.19 -8.19
C ARG A 110 4.80 11.33 -9.55
N ARG A 111 3.73 10.58 -9.83
CA ARG A 111 2.95 10.69 -11.09
C ARG A 111 1.74 11.61 -10.95
N LEU A 112 1.34 11.91 -9.73
CA LEU A 112 0.28 12.88 -9.44
C LEU A 112 0.86 14.28 -9.29
N ASP A 113 2.11 14.40 -8.81
CA ASP A 113 2.86 15.65 -8.74
C ASP A 113 3.38 16.16 -10.13
N GLN A 114 3.18 15.38 -11.21
CA GLN A 114 3.63 15.65 -12.58
C GLN A 114 2.46 15.99 -13.49
#